data_AF-C1K8Z2-F1
#
_entry.id   AF-C1K8Z2-F1
#
_cell.length_a   1.000
_cell.length_b   1.000
_cell.length_c   1.000
_cell.angle_alpha   90.00
_cell.angle_beta   90.00
_cell.angle_gamma   90.00
#
_symmetry.space_group_name_H-M   'P 1'
#
loop_
_entity.id
_entity.type
_entity.pdbx_description
1 polymer ?
#
loop_
_entity_poly.entity_id
_entity_poly.type
_entity_poly.pdbx_seq_one_letter_code
_entity_poly.pdbx_strand_id
1 'polypeptide(L)'
;MKWRSLLFLFTCLLMQKLVSGQENELFKVKKTQDLFTFRCNNGKWNLENGNTPDEINLPYKDLNSVYTCSKNEKIYEITIKFRTCDNCIELDTPALTAIIVGNILATFLIAFAVYSITAQPKGKNFSGNKASDKVNLITNGDRETYQQLNPGQNSEYSRLEVRHK
;
A
#
# COMPACT_ATOMS: atom_id res chain seq x y z
N MET A 1 -22.65 -15.13 -3.50
CA MET A 1 -22.00 -15.91 -2.41
C MET A 1 -20.65 -15.38 -1.91
N LYS A 2 -19.91 -14.54 -2.65
CA LYS A 2 -18.56 -14.08 -2.26
C LYS A 2 -18.50 -13.04 -1.12
N TRP A 3 -19.56 -12.24 -0.90
CA TRP A 3 -19.56 -11.18 0.12
C TRP A 3 -19.69 -11.67 1.57
N ARG A 4 -20.29 -12.84 1.80
CA ARG A 4 -20.40 -13.40 3.17
C ARG A 4 -19.04 -13.83 3.70
N SER A 5 -18.16 -14.35 2.83
CA SER A 5 -16.79 -14.75 3.21
C SER A 5 -15.88 -13.54 3.49
N LEU A 6 -16.06 -12.44 2.74
CA LEU A 6 -15.38 -11.16 3.01
C LEU A 6 -15.84 -10.51 4.31
N LEU A 7 -17.15 -10.54 4.62
CA LEU A 7 -17.68 -10.07 5.90
C LEU A 7 -17.14 -10.89 7.08
N PHE A 8 -17.03 -12.22 6.94
CA PHE A 8 -16.45 -13.08 7.98
C PHE A 8 -14.96 -12.82 8.24
N LEU A 9 -14.18 -12.55 7.19
CA LEU A 9 -12.77 -12.14 7.31
C LEU A 9 -12.64 -10.76 7.98
N PHE A 10 -13.51 -9.81 7.65
CA PHE A 10 -13.53 -8.48 8.25
C PHE A 10 -13.94 -8.53 9.74
N THR A 11 -14.86 -9.43 10.12
CA THR A 11 -15.22 -9.64 11.52
C THR A 11 -14.15 -10.37 12.34
N CYS A 12 -13.38 -11.28 11.72
CA CYS A 12 -12.25 -11.94 12.40
C CYS A 12 -11.10 -10.96 12.70
N LEU A 13 -10.85 -9.99 11.82
CA LEU A 13 -9.88 -8.92 12.05
C LEU A 13 -10.24 -8.00 13.22
N LEU A 14 -11.53 -7.87 13.55
CA LEU A 14 -11.99 -7.06 14.69
C LEU A 14 -11.88 -7.79 16.05
N MET A 15 -11.81 -9.13 16.06
CA MET A 15 -11.82 -9.93 17.29
C MET A 15 -10.46 -10.12 17.96
N GLN A 16 -9.36 -9.65 17.36
CA GLN A 16 -8.02 -9.76 17.96
C GLN A 16 -7.71 -8.66 18.99
N LYS A 17 -8.61 -7.71 19.22
CA LYS A 17 -8.26 -6.47 19.96
C LYS A 17 -8.38 -6.50 21.47
N LEU A 18 -8.78 -7.59 22.13
CA LEU A 18 -8.92 -7.60 23.60
C LEU A 18 -8.49 -8.93 24.22
N VAL A 19 -7.18 -9.17 24.23
CA VAL A 19 -6.55 -9.93 25.32
C VAL A 19 -5.40 -9.07 25.85
N SER A 20 -5.70 -8.20 26.80
CA SER A 20 -4.71 -7.67 27.71
C SER A 20 -5.03 -8.23 29.09
N GLY A 21 -4.46 -9.39 29.40
CA GLY A 21 -4.42 -9.88 30.77
C GLY A 21 -3.59 -8.89 31.59
N GLN A 22 -4.24 -8.18 32.51
CA GLN A 22 -3.54 -7.33 33.47
C GLN A 22 -2.98 -8.25 34.56
N GLU A 23 -1.80 -8.81 34.30
CA GLU A 23 -0.99 -9.42 35.35
C GLU A 23 -0.47 -8.29 36.26
N ASN A 24 -0.30 -8.57 37.55
CA ASN A 24 0.18 -7.58 38.51
C ASN A 24 1.65 -7.25 38.22
N GLU A 25 1.92 -6.32 37.31
CA GLU A 25 3.28 -5.94 36.94
C GLU A 25 4.03 -5.35 38.16
N LEU A 26 5.23 -5.87 38.42
CA LEU A 26 6.08 -5.47 39.54
C LEU A 26 6.56 -4.02 39.41
N PHE A 27 6.73 -3.55 38.18
CA PHE A 27 7.17 -2.21 37.82
C PHE A 27 6.40 -1.71 36.59
N LYS A 28 6.31 -0.39 36.43
CA LYS A 28 5.72 0.24 35.23
C LYS A 28 6.79 1.06 34.53
N VAL A 29 6.88 0.91 33.22
CA VAL A 29 7.79 1.69 32.37
C VAL A 29 6.97 2.65 31.55
N LYS A 30 7.35 3.93 31.57
CA LYS A 30 6.80 4.95 30.67
C LYS A 30 7.94 5.52 29.85
N LYS A 31 7.72 5.62 28.54
CA LYS A 31 8.61 6.36 27.65
C LYS A 31 8.10 7.79 27.52
N THR A 32 8.96 8.77 27.73
CA THR A 32 8.70 10.18 27.49
C THR A 32 9.85 10.73 26.66
N GLN A 33 9.65 10.81 25.35
CA GLN A 33 10.70 11.19 24.38
C GLN A 33 11.94 10.29 24.52
N ASP A 34 13.06 10.85 24.97
CA ASP A 34 14.35 10.17 25.17
C ASP A 34 14.61 9.72 26.62
N LEU A 35 13.61 9.91 27.48
CA LEU A 35 13.68 9.55 28.89
C LEU A 35 12.75 8.37 29.17
N PHE A 36 13.27 7.39 29.89
CA PHE A 36 12.49 6.27 30.40
C PHE A 36 12.26 6.46 31.89
N THR A 37 10.99 6.56 32.28
CA THR A 37 10.57 6.66 33.68
C THR A 37 10.19 5.27 34.17
N PHE A 38 10.93 4.78 35.16
CA PHE A 38 10.69 3.51 35.84
C PHE A 38 10.01 3.76 37.18
N ARG A 39 8.76 3.32 37.31
CA ARG A 39 8.00 3.40 38.57
C ARG A 39 8.01 2.04 39.25
N CYS A 40 8.37 2.01 40.52
CA CYS A 40 8.20 0.81 41.34
C CYS A 40 6.81 0.81 41.99
N ASN A 41 5.99 -0.24 41.77
CA ASN A 41 4.62 -0.26 42.28
C ASN A 41 4.60 -0.55 43.78
N ASN A 42 4.20 0.44 44.58
CA ASN A 42 4.13 0.39 46.05
C ASN A 42 5.49 0.11 46.71
N GLY A 43 6.58 0.57 46.08
CA GLY A 43 7.95 0.40 46.57
C GLY A 43 8.82 1.60 46.24
N LYS A 44 9.99 1.65 46.84
CA LYS A 44 10.98 2.72 46.64
C LYS A 44 12.25 2.17 46.01
N TRP A 45 12.84 2.96 45.14
CA TRP A 45 14.15 2.63 44.60
C TRP A 45 15.24 2.92 45.64
N ASN A 46 16.30 2.13 45.64
CA ASN A 46 17.48 2.38 46.46
C ASN A 46 18.63 2.79 45.54
N LEU A 47 19.00 4.08 45.61
CA LEU A 47 20.08 4.67 44.82
C LEU A 47 21.33 4.80 45.71
N GLU A 48 22.51 4.70 45.12
CA GLU A 48 23.80 4.86 45.83
C GLU A 48 23.92 6.21 46.55
N ASN A 49 23.18 7.23 46.11
CA ASN A 49 23.17 8.57 46.69
C ASN A 49 22.35 8.68 47.99
N GLY A 50 21.79 7.58 48.51
CA GLY A 50 20.91 7.55 49.68
C GLY A 50 19.49 8.05 49.43
N ASN A 51 19.19 8.50 48.21
CA ASN A 51 17.86 8.94 47.80
C ASN A 51 16.96 7.75 47.47
N THR A 52 15.71 7.80 47.91
CA THR A 52 14.73 6.71 47.71
C THR A 52 13.46 7.16 46.98
N PRO A 53 13.56 7.54 45.68
CA PRO A 53 12.40 8.01 44.93
C PRO A 53 11.48 6.84 44.52
N ASP A 54 10.21 7.15 44.27
CA ASP A 54 9.23 6.21 43.73
C ASP A 54 9.42 6.00 42.22
N GLU A 55 10.06 6.96 41.55
CA GLU A 55 10.35 6.97 40.11
C GLU A 55 11.81 7.32 39.82
N ILE A 56 12.43 6.59 38.88
CA ILE A 56 13.75 6.93 38.34
C ILE A 56 13.59 7.28 36.87
N ASN A 57 14.26 8.35 36.45
CA ASN A 57 14.38 8.74 35.07
C ASN A 57 15.75 8.36 34.53
N LEU A 58 15.78 7.53 33.49
CA LEU A 58 17.02 7.10 32.84
C LEU A 58 17.04 7.62 31.40
N PRO A 59 18.13 8.26 30.96
CA PRO A 59 18.29 8.62 29.56
C PRO A 59 18.41 7.36 28.71
N TYR A 60 17.89 7.42 27.49
CA TYR A 60 18.04 6.36 26.50
C TYR A 60 19.49 6.31 26.01
N LYS A 61 20.34 5.63 26.78
CA LYS A 61 21.76 5.42 26.49
C LYS A 61 22.09 3.95 26.71
N ASP A 62 22.94 3.38 25.88
CA ASP A 62 23.45 2.02 26.05
C ASP A 62 24.27 1.91 27.33
N LEU A 63 23.57 1.62 28.42
CA LEU A 63 24.13 1.34 29.73
C LEU A 63 23.47 0.10 30.28
N ASN A 64 24.29 -0.80 30.83
CA ASN A 64 23.84 -1.89 31.67
C ASN A 64 23.97 -1.41 33.11
N SER A 65 22.86 -1.32 33.82
CA SER A 65 22.85 -0.84 35.20
C SER A 65 21.89 -1.68 36.04
N VAL A 66 22.32 -1.92 37.28
CA VAL A 66 21.56 -2.70 38.25
C VAL A 66 20.91 -1.71 39.21
N TYR A 67 19.60 -1.84 39.39
CA TYR A 67 18.81 -1.05 40.32
C TYR A 67 18.09 -1.96 41.30
N THR A 68 17.90 -1.49 42.52
CA THR A 68 17.16 -2.24 43.54
C THR A 68 15.89 -1.49 43.93
N CYS A 69 14.76 -2.20 43.94
CA CYS A 69 13.51 -1.68 44.50
C CYS A 69 13.09 -2.49 45.73
N SER A 70 12.79 -1.79 46.82
CA SER A 70 12.22 -2.39 48.03
C SER A 70 10.69 -2.24 48.05
N LYS A 71 9.98 -3.37 48.21
CA LYS A 71 8.51 -3.42 48.36
C LYS A 71 8.13 -4.44 49.43
N ASN A 72 7.36 -4.02 50.42
CA ASN A 72 6.88 -4.89 51.52
C ASN A 72 7.99 -5.78 52.11
N GLU A 73 9.13 -5.16 52.49
CA GLU A 73 10.32 -5.81 53.06
C GLU A 73 11.09 -6.76 52.12
N LYS A 74 10.63 -6.93 50.88
CA LYS A 74 11.36 -7.67 49.83
C LYS A 74 12.16 -6.70 48.97
N ILE A 75 13.41 -7.07 48.70
CA ILE A 75 14.30 -6.32 47.81
C ILE A 75 14.32 -7.05 46.46
N TYR A 76 14.00 -6.32 45.41
CA TYR A 76 14.02 -6.79 44.02
C TYR A 76 15.18 -6.14 43.29
N GLU A 77 16.10 -6.95 42.79
CA GLU A 77 17.20 -6.52 41.94
C GLU A 77 16.77 -6.57 40.47
N ILE A 78 16.92 -5.46 39.76
CA ILE A 78 16.45 -5.26 38.40
C ILE A 78 17.64 -4.82 37.56
N THR A 79 17.98 -5.62 36.55
CA THR A 79 19.00 -5.24 35.57
C THR A 79 18.32 -4.59 34.37
N ILE A 80 18.62 -3.31 34.14
CA ILE A 80 18.13 -2.57 32.99
C ILE A 80 19.22 -2.58 31.92
N LYS A 81 18.87 -3.10 30.75
CA LYS A 81 19.74 -3.14 29.57
C LYS A 81 19.05 -2.41 28.43
N PHE A 82 19.54 -1.22 28.13
CA PHE A 82 19.16 -0.53 26.91
C PHE A 82 19.90 -1.13 25.72
N ARG A 83 19.22 -1.20 24.58
CA ARG A 83 19.82 -1.45 23.28
C ARG A 83 19.36 -0.31 22.38
N THR A 84 20.27 0.61 22.10
CA THR A 84 20.03 1.73 21.20
C THR A 84 20.29 1.31 19.76
N CYS A 85 19.58 1.93 18.82
CA CYS A 85 19.79 1.71 17.41
C CYS A 85 19.48 3.00 16.65
N ASP A 86 20.52 3.61 16.09
CA ASP A 86 20.37 4.75 15.19
C ASP A 86 19.83 4.24 13.85
N ASN A 87 18.65 4.73 13.45
CA ASN A 87 17.91 4.36 12.22
C ASN A 87 17.12 3.04 12.27
N CYS A 88 16.89 2.45 13.44
CA CYS A 88 15.88 1.39 13.52
C CYS A 88 14.47 1.98 13.37
N ILE A 89 13.69 1.43 12.45
CA ILE A 89 12.26 1.71 12.34
C ILE A 89 11.52 0.60 13.05
N GLU A 90 10.62 0.95 13.97
CA GLU A 90 9.72 0.00 14.61
C GLU A 90 8.68 -0.45 13.57
N LEU A 91 8.91 -1.62 12.96
CA LEU A 91 7.93 -2.23 12.06
C LEU A 91 6.92 -3.03 12.88
N ASP A 92 5.86 -2.34 13.28
CA ASP A 92 4.70 -2.98 13.86
C ASP A 92 3.98 -3.88 12.84
N THR A 93 3.34 -4.94 13.32
CA THR A 93 2.51 -5.84 12.51
C THR A 93 1.49 -5.10 11.60
N PRO A 94 0.75 -4.06 12.06
CA PRO A 94 -0.08 -3.24 11.18
C PRO A 94 0.70 -2.49 10.09
N ALA A 95 1.88 -1.94 10.39
CA ALA A 95 2.68 -1.22 9.40
C ALA A 95 3.19 -2.16 8.29
N LEU A 96 3.70 -3.32 8.70
CA LEU A 96 4.21 -4.34 7.77
C LEU A 96 3.10 -4.86 6.84
N THR A 97 1.93 -5.15 7.39
CA THR A 97 0.77 -5.58 6.60
C THR A 97 0.28 -4.49 5.64
N ALA A 98 0.26 -3.23 6.06
CA ALA A 98 -0.09 -2.10 5.18
C ALA A 98 0.88 -1.96 3.99
N ILE A 99 2.19 -2.14 4.22
CA ILE A 99 3.19 -2.11 3.15
C ILE A 99 2.94 -3.22 2.13
N ILE A 100 2.71 -4.45 2.59
CA ILE A 100 2.45 -5.61 1.72
C ILE A 100 1.18 -5.39 0.89
N VAL A 101 0.07 -5.03 1.54
CA VAL A 101 -1.22 -4.81 0.86
C VAL A 101 -1.14 -3.63 -0.10
N GLY A 102 -0.50 -2.54 0.31
CA GLY A 102 -0.27 -1.37 -0.55
C GLY A 102 0.51 -1.73 -1.81
N ASN A 103 1.56 -2.54 -1.69
CA ASN A 103 2.36 -2.98 -2.83
C ASN A 103 1.56 -3.87 -3.80
N ILE A 104 0.74 -4.79 -3.27
CA ILE A 104 -0.15 -5.64 -4.08
C ILE A 104 -1.13 -4.77 -4.87
N LEU A 105 -1.80 -3.81 -4.22
CA LEU A 105 -2.74 -2.90 -4.87
C LEU A 105 -2.07 -2.04 -5.93
N ALA A 106 -0.90 -1.47 -5.63
CA ALA A 106 -0.14 -0.67 -6.60
C ALA A 106 0.20 -1.50 -7.85
N THR A 107 0.68 -2.73 -7.66
CA THR A 107 1.02 -3.64 -8.76
C THR A 107 -0.22 -3.96 -9.61
N PHE A 108 -1.37 -4.23 -8.99
CA PHE A 108 -2.62 -4.47 -9.71
C PHE A 108 -3.09 -3.26 -10.51
N LEU A 109 -3.00 -2.05 -9.95
CA LEU A 109 -3.39 -0.83 -10.64
C LEU A 109 -2.49 -0.57 -11.85
N ILE A 110 -1.18 -0.76 -11.71
CA ILE A 110 -0.23 -0.66 -12.81
C ILE A 110 -0.54 -1.70 -13.89
N ALA A 111 -0.75 -2.96 -13.51
CA ALA A 111 -1.10 -4.02 -14.44
C ALA A 111 -2.41 -3.73 -15.19
N PHE A 112 -3.43 -3.23 -14.49
CA PHE A 112 -4.71 -2.85 -15.08
C PHE A 112 -4.57 -1.67 -16.05
N ALA A 113 -3.77 -0.67 -15.71
CA ALA A 113 -3.49 0.48 -16.58
C ALA A 113 -2.79 0.04 -17.87
N VAL A 114 -1.72 -0.77 -17.75
CA VAL A 114 -0.99 -1.31 -18.91
C VAL A 114 -1.90 -2.21 -19.76
N TYR A 115 -2.70 -3.06 -19.14
CA TYR A 115 -3.68 -3.89 -19.83
C TYR A 115 -4.68 -3.04 -20.59
N SER A 116 -5.22 -1.97 -19.99
CA SER A 116 -6.19 -1.08 -20.65
C SER A 116 -5.59 -0.36 -21.86
N ILE A 117 -4.30 -0.01 -21.82
CA ILE A 117 -3.61 0.64 -22.95
C ILE A 117 -3.30 -0.37 -24.06
N THR A 118 -2.87 -1.58 -23.71
CA THR A 118 -2.41 -2.59 -24.70
C THR A 118 -3.51 -3.49 -25.25
N ALA A 119 -4.60 -3.69 -24.50
CA ALA A 119 -5.78 -4.45 -24.91
C ALA A 119 -6.68 -3.66 -25.85
N GLN A 120 -6.40 -2.37 -26.08
CA GLN A 120 -6.95 -1.63 -27.22
C GLN A 120 -6.55 -2.41 -28.48
N PRO A 121 -7.50 -3.02 -29.20
CA PRO A 121 -7.14 -3.73 -30.42
C PRO A 121 -6.50 -2.72 -31.35
N LYS A 122 -5.28 -3.01 -31.84
CA LYS A 122 -4.60 -2.26 -32.93
C LYS A 122 -5.39 -2.27 -34.26
N GLY A 123 -6.68 -2.60 -34.22
CA GLY A 123 -7.58 -2.75 -35.33
C GLY A 123 -9.06 -2.71 -34.94
N LYS A 124 -9.49 -1.92 -33.94
CA LYS A 124 -10.86 -1.42 -34.03
C LYS A 124 -10.88 -0.38 -35.14
N ASN A 125 -11.20 -0.89 -36.33
CA ASN A 125 -11.83 -0.13 -37.39
C ASN A 125 -12.67 0.99 -36.76
N PHE A 126 -12.57 2.20 -37.33
CA PHE A 126 -13.53 3.29 -37.20
C PHE A 126 -14.93 2.89 -37.72
N SER A 127 -15.43 1.71 -37.35
CA SER A 127 -16.75 1.19 -37.68
C SER A 127 -17.59 1.22 -36.40
N GLY A 128 -18.26 2.34 -36.15
CA GLY A 128 -19.19 2.43 -35.04
C GLY A 128 -19.79 3.82 -34.81
N ASN A 129 -19.00 4.89 -34.97
CA ASN A 129 -19.56 6.23 -35.15
C ASN A 129 -19.54 6.58 -36.62
N LYS A 130 -20.47 5.94 -37.34
CA LYS A 130 -21.00 6.48 -38.59
C LYS A 130 -21.79 7.75 -38.22
N ALA A 131 -21.06 8.80 -37.84
CA ALA A 131 -21.61 10.16 -37.84
C ALA A 131 -21.83 10.51 -39.30
N SER A 132 -23.00 10.11 -39.79
CA SER A 132 -23.92 10.82 -40.68
C SER A 132 -23.38 11.85 -41.69
N ASP A 133 -22.21 11.67 -42.28
CA ASP A 133 -21.90 12.25 -43.59
C ASP A 133 -22.39 11.30 -44.69
N LYS A 134 -23.69 10.98 -44.65
CA LYS A 134 -24.42 10.85 -45.91
C LYS A 134 -24.57 12.29 -46.40
N VAL A 135 -23.52 12.79 -47.04
CA VAL A 135 -23.64 13.94 -47.92
C VAL A 135 -24.81 13.61 -48.84
N ASN A 136 -25.91 14.33 -48.69
CA ASN A 136 -27.01 14.27 -49.62
C ASN A 136 -26.39 14.55 -50.98
N LEU A 137 -26.29 13.52 -51.83
CA LEU A 137 -25.77 13.65 -53.17
C LEU A 137 -26.72 14.61 -53.86
N ILE A 138 -26.32 15.88 -53.91
CA ILE A 138 -26.94 16.88 -54.75
C ILE A 138 -26.91 16.25 -56.14
N THR A 139 -28.09 15.96 -56.68
CA THR A 139 -28.28 15.58 -58.08
C THR A 139 -27.91 16.79 -58.94
N ASN A 140 -26.60 17.06 -59.08
CA ASN A 140 -26.08 17.91 -60.14
C ASN A 140 -26.06 16.98 -61.36
N GLY A 141 -26.96 17.10 -62.33
CA GLY A 141 -27.20 18.33 -63.08
C GLY A 141 -26.05 18.47 -64.08
N ASP A 142 -26.23 17.87 -65.26
CA ASP A 142 -25.48 18.10 -66.50
C ASP A 142 -24.01 18.50 -66.37
N ARG A 143 -23.13 17.50 -66.15
CA ARG A 143 -21.76 17.37 -66.71
C ARG A 143 -20.92 16.38 -65.90
N GLU A 144 -21.11 15.12 -66.21
CA GLU A 144 -20.25 14.01 -65.76
C GLU A 144 -18.82 14.23 -66.29
N THR A 145 -17.91 14.72 -65.44
CA THR A 145 -16.47 14.72 -65.76
C THR A 145 -15.71 13.61 -65.04
N TYR A 146 -16.31 12.99 -64.03
CA TYR A 146 -15.73 11.85 -63.33
C TYR A 146 -16.81 10.83 -63.00
N GLN A 147 -16.92 9.82 -63.85
CA GLN A 147 -17.71 8.62 -63.58
C GLN A 147 -16.94 7.72 -62.62
N GLN A 148 -17.58 7.24 -61.55
CA GLN A 148 -16.97 6.25 -60.66
C GLN A 148 -16.90 4.90 -61.38
N LEU A 149 -15.71 4.32 -61.45
CA LEU A 149 -15.44 3.04 -62.11
C LEU A 149 -16.10 1.90 -61.33
N ASN A 150 -17.07 1.24 -61.96
CA ASN A 150 -17.67 0.02 -61.40
C ASN A 150 -16.67 -1.15 -61.55
N PRO A 151 -16.44 -1.94 -60.48
CA PRO A 151 -15.58 -3.11 -60.55
C PRO A 151 -16.19 -4.14 -61.51
N GLY A 152 -15.51 -4.39 -62.63
CA GLY A 152 -15.91 -5.40 -63.63
C GLY A 152 -16.05 -4.89 -65.08
N GLN A 153 -15.93 -3.58 -65.35
CA GLN A 153 -15.88 -3.06 -66.72
C GLN A 153 -14.44 -2.94 -67.21
N ASN A 154 -14.05 -3.82 -68.15
CA ASN A 154 -12.78 -3.73 -68.87
C ASN A 154 -13.02 -2.97 -70.18
N SER A 155 -12.73 -1.67 -70.22
CA SER A 155 -12.69 -0.94 -71.50
C SER A 155 -11.35 -1.20 -72.21
N GLU A 156 -11.34 -1.01 -73.53
CA GLU A 156 -10.24 -1.33 -74.45
C GLU A 156 -8.89 -0.70 -74.06
N TYR A 157 -8.91 0.43 -73.34
CA TYR A 157 -7.70 1.13 -72.85
C TYR A 157 -7.32 0.82 -71.39
N SER A 158 -8.03 -0.10 -70.72
CA SER A 158 -7.80 -0.44 -69.31
C SER A 158 -6.62 -1.40 -69.10
N ARG A 159 -5.97 -1.89 -70.17
CA ARG A 159 -4.84 -2.82 -70.08
C ARG A 159 -3.59 -2.16 -70.67
N LEU A 160 -2.60 -1.91 -69.82
CA LEU A 160 -1.26 -1.56 -70.28
C LEU A 160 -0.61 -2.85 -70.82
N GLU A 161 -0.33 -2.91 -72.11
CA GLU A 161 0.46 -4.01 -72.67
C GLU A 161 1.91 -3.92 -72.18
N VAL A 162 2.42 -5.05 -71.70
CA VAL A 162 3.81 -5.17 -71.26
C VAL A 162 4.68 -5.30 -72.52
N ARG A 163 5.50 -4.27 -72.79
CA ARG A 163 6.52 -4.32 -73.84
C ARG A 163 7.64 -5.28 -73.41
N HIS A 164 7.70 -6.44 -74.03
CA HIS A 164 8.85 -7.34 -73.93
C HIS A 164 10.07 -6.73 -74.64
N LYS A 165 11.24 -6.86 -74.00
CA LYS A 165 12.56 -6.45 -74.49
C LYS A 165 13.33 -7.67 -74.98
#